data_AF-A0A6G8FVL0-F1
#
_entry.id   AF-A0A6G8FVL0-F1
#
_cell.length_a   1.000
_cell.length_b   1.000
_cell.length_c   1.000
_cell.angle_alpha   90.00
_cell.angle_beta   90.00
_cell.angle_gamma   90.00
#
_symmetry.space_group_name_H-M   'P 1'
#
loop_
_entity.id
_entity.type
_entity.pdbx_description
1 polymer ?
#
loop_
_entity_poly.entity_id
_entity_poly.type
_entity_poly.pdbx_seq_one_letter_code
_entity_poly.pdbx_strand_id
1 'polypeptide(L)'
;MTTTPAQRIARDRTRVLAFPRPDRPAVVVGGGPVAARRAAALTRAHTPVVVFAPALCDDAFDLLAERLVTWENRWPTVADLRSAWLVHAATGDARLDARVCALATTARTRVA
;
A
#
# COMPACT_ATOMS: atom_id res chain seq x y z
N MET A 1 24.23 -12.99 15.83
CA MET A 1 23.25 -14.06 15.52
C MET A 1 22.36 -13.57 14.39
N THR A 2 22.62 -14.02 13.16
CA THR A 2 21.95 -13.54 11.96
C THR A 2 20.55 -14.15 11.86
N THR A 3 19.51 -13.33 11.94
CA THR A 3 18.13 -13.79 11.75
C THR A 3 17.94 -14.37 10.36
N THR A 4 17.32 -15.55 10.30
CA THR A 4 17.07 -16.29 9.07
C THR A 4 16.02 -15.57 8.20
N PRO A 5 15.99 -15.83 6.88
CA PRO A 5 14.97 -15.28 5.99
C PRO A 5 13.53 -15.54 6.48
N ALA A 6 13.28 -16.72 7.03
CA ALA A 6 12.00 -17.10 7.62
C ALA A 6 11.61 -16.22 8.83
N GLN A 7 12.58 -15.84 9.67
CA GLN A 7 12.35 -14.97 10.83
C GLN A 7 12.04 -13.51 10.43
N ARG A 8 12.53 -13.05 9.26
CA ARG A 8 12.15 -11.72 8.72
C ARG A 8 10.75 -11.73 8.14
N ILE A 9 10.37 -12.82 7.46
CA ILE A 9 9.01 -13.02 6.92
C ILE A 9 7.99 -13.11 8.06
N ALA A 10 8.32 -13.81 9.16
CA ALA A 10 7.44 -13.92 10.34
C ALA A 10 7.23 -12.59 11.09
N ARG A 11 8.13 -11.62 10.96
CA ARG A 11 7.95 -10.24 11.48
C ARG A 11 7.17 -9.34 10.53
N ASP A 12 7.00 -9.75 9.28
CA ASP A 12 6.14 -9.05 8.33
C ASP A 12 4.69 -9.26 8.80
N ARG A 13 4.08 -8.23 9.39
CA ARG A 13 2.67 -8.23 9.85
C ARG A 13 1.68 -8.24 8.68
N THR A 14 2.09 -8.77 7.53
CA THR A 14 1.28 -8.86 6.33
C THR A 14 0.37 -10.07 6.46
N ARG A 15 -0.85 -9.85 6.96
CA ARG A 15 -1.93 -10.84 6.90
C ARG A 15 -2.62 -10.73 5.54
N VAL A 16 -2.56 -11.79 4.74
CA VAL A 16 -3.37 -11.91 3.52
C VAL A 16 -4.81 -12.17 3.93
N LEU A 17 -5.68 -11.19 3.77
CA LEU A 17 -7.10 -11.27 4.12
C LEU A 17 -8.00 -11.55 2.90
N ALA A 18 -7.50 -11.39 1.67
CA ALA A 18 -8.23 -11.59 0.41
C ALA A 18 -7.30 -11.82 -0.79
N PHE A 19 -7.84 -12.33 -1.90
CA PHE A 19 -7.16 -12.51 -3.19
C PHE A 19 -7.12 -11.22 -4.03
N PRO A 20 -6.11 -11.02 -4.91
CA PRO A 20 -6.06 -9.90 -5.84
C PRO A 20 -7.33 -9.86 -6.69
N ARG A 21 -7.92 -8.66 -6.82
CA ARG A 21 -9.12 -8.42 -7.61
C ARG A 21 -8.77 -7.47 -8.75
N PRO A 22 -8.92 -7.85 -10.03
CA PRO A 22 -8.56 -6.98 -11.16
C PRO A 22 -9.33 -5.66 -11.16
N ASP A 23 -10.56 -5.67 -10.62
CA ASP A 23 -11.49 -4.54 -10.53
C ASP A 23 -11.23 -3.61 -9.33
N ARG A 24 -10.35 -4.00 -8.40
CA ARG A 24 -10.07 -3.23 -7.18
C ARG A 24 -8.57 -2.96 -7.09
N PRO A 25 -8.12 -1.73 -6.86
CA PRO A 25 -6.70 -1.43 -6.76
C PRO A 25 -6.10 -1.87 -5.43
N ALA A 26 -4.80 -2.15 -5.42
CA ALA A 26 -4.00 -2.09 -4.21
C ALA A 26 -3.58 -0.64 -3.94
N VAL A 27 -3.75 -0.17 -2.72
CA VAL A 27 -3.38 1.19 -2.30
C VAL A 27 -2.16 1.14 -1.40
N VAL A 28 -1.17 1.97 -1.68
CA VAL A 28 -0.01 2.23 -0.82
C VAL A 28 -0.05 3.69 -0.38
N VAL A 29 0.11 3.95 0.92
CA VAL A 29 0.09 5.30 1.49
C VAL A 29 1.47 5.64 2.04
N GLY A 30 2.07 6.71 1.54
CA GLY A 30 3.46 7.08 1.76
C GLY A 30 4.26 7.03 0.47
N GLY A 31 5.32 7.83 0.38
CA GLY A 31 6.18 7.93 -0.80
C GLY A 31 7.65 7.68 -0.52
N GLY A 32 8.00 7.19 0.67
CA GLY A 32 9.37 6.84 1.02
C GLY A 32 9.81 5.46 0.50
N PRO A 33 11.07 5.05 0.77
CA PRO A 33 11.64 3.79 0.25
C PRO A 33 10.86 2.54 0.65
N VAL A 34 10.24 2.54 1.84
CA VAL A 34 9.38 1.43 2.28
C VAL A 34 8.12 1.33 1.42
N ALA A 35 7.49 2.46 1.12
CA ALA A 35 6.32 2.50 0.26
C ALA A 35 6.67 2.06 -1.18
N ALA A 36 7.79 2.55 -1.73
CA ALA A 36 8.28 2.16 -3.06
C ALA A 36 8.47 0.65 -3.18
N ARG A 37 9.18 0.03 -2.22
CA ARG A 37 9.39 -1.43 -2.21
C ARG A 37 8.07 -2.22 -2.14
N ARG A 38 7.09 -1.70 -1.42
CA ARG A 38 5.78 -2.36 -1.26
C ARG A 38 4.93 -2.19 -2.51
N ALA A 39 4.94 -1.01 -3.13
CA ALA A 39 4.33 -0.77 -4.41
C ALA A 39 4.91 -1.70 -5.49
N ALA A 40 6.24 -1.77 -5.64
CA ALA A 40 6.93 -2.65 -6.58
C ALA A 40 6.62 -4.14 -6.38
N ALA A 41 6.38 -4.59 -5.14
CA ALA A 41 5.96 -5.97 -4.89
C ALA A 41 4.52 -6.22 -5.38
N LEU A 42 3.65 -5.21 -5.27
CA LEU A 42 2.25 -5.29 -5.64
C LEU A 42 2.01 -5.18 -7.15
N THR A 43 2.89 -4.51 -7.90
CA THR A 43 2.79 -4.44 -9.38
C THR A 43 2.91 -5.80 -10.06
N ARG A 44 3.44 -6.81 -9.36
CA ARG A 44 3.46 -8.21 -9.84
C ARG A 44 2.10 -8.90 -9.76
N ALA A 45 1.16 -8.35 -9.00
CA ALA A 45 -0.21 -8.83 -8.99
C ALA A 45 -0.98 -8.19 -10.16
N HIS A 46 -1.94 -8.91 -10.74
CA HIS A 46 -2.80 -8.42 -11.84
C HIS A 46 -3.84 -7.39 -11.35
N THR A 47 -3.43 -6.45 -10.48
CA THR A 47 -4.27 -5.43 -9.86
C THR A 47 -3.58 -4.08 -10.02
N PRO A 48 -4.32 -3.01 -10.36
CA PRO A 48 -3.74 -1.67 -10.40
C PRO A 48 -3.18 -1.26 -9.04
N VAL A 49 -2.07 -0.52 -9.02
CA VAL A 49 -1.48 0.02 -7.79
C VAL A 49 -1.60 1.54 -7.79
N VAL A 50 -2.11 2.09 -6.67
CA VAL A 50 -2.23 3.54 -6.44
C VAL A 50 -1.38 3.92 -5.24
N VAL A 51 -0.52 4.93 -5.41
CA VAL A 51 0.31 5.51 -4.34
C VAL A 51 -0.28 6.85 -3.93
N PHE A 52 -0.58 7.03 -2.64
CA PHE A 52 -0.98 8.31 -2.06
C PHE A 52 0.15 8.88 -1.22
N ALA A 53 0.72 10.01 -1.64
CA ALA A 53 1.78 10.67 -0.88
C ALA A 53 1.95 12.14 -1.32
N PRO A 54 2.24 13.07 -0.41
CA PRO A 54 2.59 14.45 -0.77
C PRO A 54 3.91 14.60 -1.56
N ALA A 55 4.78 13.60 -1.48
CA ALA A 55 6.06 13.55 -2.17
C ALA A 55 6.47 12.09 -2.38
N LEU A 56 7.22 11.83 -3.44
CA LEU A 56 7.80 10.52 -3.76
C LEU A 56 9.32 10.58 -3.64
N CYS A 57 9.94 9.49 -3.20
CA CYS A 57 11.36 9.24 -3.40
C CYS A 57 11.62 8.73 -4.82
N ASP A 58 12.89 8.71 -5.22
CA ASP A 58 13.33 8.32 -6.56
C ASP A 58 12.77 6.95 -6.99
N ASP A 59 12.92 5.91 -6.15
CA ASP A 59 12.38 4.57 -6.45
C ASP A 59 10.85 4.56 -6.72
N ALA A 60 10.07 5.39 -6.02
CA ALA A 60 8.62 5.46 -6.23
C ALA A 60 8.28 6.29 -7.48
N PHE A 61 9.12 7.28 -7.80
CA PHE A 61 9.00 8.07 -9.01
C PHE A 61 9.32 7.22 -10.26
N ASP A 62 10.31 6.34 -10.21
CA ASP A 62 10.65 5.42 -11.30
C ASP A 62 9.47 4.49 -11.63
N LEU A 63 8.81 3.93 -10.60
CA LEU A 63 7.60 3.12 -10.80
C LEU A 63 6.47 3.90 -11.48
N LEU A 64 6.33 5.20 -11.18
CA LEU A 64 5.35 6.08 -11.83
C LEU A 64 5.75 6.37 -13.28
N ALA A 65 7.02 6.66 -13.54
CA ALA A 65 7.55 6.93 -14.87
C ALA A 65 7.41 5.72 -15.81
N GLU A 66 7.60 4.51 -15.28
CA GLU A 66 7.35 3.24 -15.99
C GLU A 66 5.86 2.88 -16.11
N ARG A 67 4.95 3.72 -15.57
CA ARG A 67 3.49 3.52 -15.59
C ARG A 67 3.03 2.24 -14.88
N LEU A 68 3.84 1.74 -13.94
CA LEU A 68 3.51 0.57 -13.13
C LEU A 68 2.56 0.92 -11.98
N VAL A 69 2.56 2.17 -11.55
CA VAL A 69 1.68 2.70 -10.51
C VAL A 69 1.02 4.00 -10.97
N THR A 70 -0.05 4.38 -10.29
CA THR A 70 -0.61 5.74 -10.35
C THR A 70 -0.27 6.49 -9.06
N TRP A 71 -0.18 7.81 -9.13
CA TRP A 71 0.17 8.65 -7.98
C TRP A 71 -0.88 9.72 -7.74
N GLU A 72 -1.27 9.85 -6.48
CA GLU A 72 -2.11 10.90 -5.94
C GLU A 72 -1.28 11.75 -4.98
N ASN A 73 -1.05 13.01 -5.34
CA ASN A 73 -0.27 13.96 -4.54
C ASN A 73 -1.08 14.52 -3.36
N ARG A 74 -1.54 13.63 -2.47
CA ARG A 74 -2.32 13.92 -1.27
C ARG A 74 -2.41 12.67 -0.40
N TRP A 75 -2.95 12.82 0.81
CA TRP A 75 -3.39 11.69 1.63
C TRP A 75 -4.76 11.17 1.17
N PRO A 76 -5.06 9.86 1.34
CA PRO A 76 -6.32 9.29 0.91
C PRO A 76 -7.45 9.64 1.87
N THR A 77 -8.66 9.69 1.34
CA THR A 77 -9.93 9.79 2.07
C THR A 77 -10.55 8.40 2.25
N VAL A 78 -11.60 8.28 3.08
CA VAL A 78 -12.36 7.02 3.21
C VAL A 78 -12.91 6.57 1.85
N ALA A 79 -13.36 7.52 1.00
CA ALA A 79 -13.94 7.19 -0.30
C ALA A 79 -12.92 6.52 -1.23
N ASP A 80 -11.67 7.02 -1.25
CA ASP A 80 -10.58 6.42 -2.02
C ASP A 80 -10.31 4.97 -1.58
N LEU A 81 -10.41 4.69 -0.27
CA LEU A 81 -10.13 3.36 0.28
C LEU A 81 -11.27 2.35 0.12
N ARG A 82 -12.49 2.78 -0.25
CA ARG A 82 -13.64 1.86 -0.42
C ARG A 82 -13.45 0.94 -1.63
N SER A 83 -12.86 1.44 -2.71
CA SER A 83 -12.60 0.64 -3.92
C SER A 83 -11.40 -0.30 -3.73
N ALA A 84 -10.50 -0.03 -2.79
CA ALA A 84 -9.27 -0.81 -2.59
C ALA A 84 -9.54 -2.22 -2.04
N TRP A 85 -8.84 -3.23 -2.57
CA TRP A 85 -8.84 -4.57 -1.96
C TRP A 85 -7.78 -4.72 -0.86
N LEU A 86 -6.72 -3.91 -0.93
CA LEU A 86 -5.63 -3.86 0.02
C LEU A 86 -5.22 -2.40 0.25
N VAL A 87 -4.95 -2.03 1.50
CA VAL A 87 -4.35 -0.74 1.87
C VAL A 87 -3.08 -1.01 2.68
N HIS A 88 -1.94 -0.48 2.24
CA HIS A 88 -0.66 -0.58 2.92
C HIS A 88 -0.20 0.81 3.39
N ALA A 89 -0.23 1.05 4.70
CA ALA A 89 0.30 2.28 5.28
C ALA A 89 1.82 2.15 5.51
N ALA A 90 2.59 3.01 4.86
CA ALA A 90 4.05 3.04 4.92
C ALA A 90 4.55 4.50 4.82
N THR A 91 3.94 5.39 5.60
CA THR A 91 4.25 6.83 5.57
C THR A 91 5.57 7.16 6.27
N GLY A 92 6.02 6.27 7.17
CA GLY A 92 7.16 6.53 8.06
C GLY A 92 6.77 7.22 9.37
N ASP A 93 5.52 7.70 9.49
CA ASP A 93 4.95 8.26 10.72
C ASP A 93 3.91 7.28 11.28
N ALA A 94 4.20 6.72 12.46
CA ALA A 94 3.33 5.75 13.11
C ALA A 94 1.92 6.27 13.43
N ARG A 95 1.76 7.57 13.72
CA ARG A 95 0.44 8.18 13.98
C ARG A 95 -0.36 8.30 12.69
N LEU A 96 0.29 8.67 11.59
CA LEU A 96 -0.37 8.75 10.30
C LEU A 96 -0.74 7.34 9.79
N ASP A 97 0.15 6.37 9.94
CA ASP A 97 -0.13 4.97 9.59
C ASP A 97 -1.33 4.40 10.38
N ALA A 98 -1.43 4.73 11.67
CA ALA A 98 -2.58 4.36 12.50
C ALA A 98 -3.88 5.01 12.00
N ARG A 99 -3.85 6.29 11.60
CA ARG A 99 -4.99 6.98 10.97
C ARG A 99 -5.43 6.32 9.67
N VAL A 100 -4.48 5.97 8.80
CA VAL A 100 -4.77 5.26 7.54
C VAL A 100 -5.42 3.90 7.82
N CYS A 101 -4.93 3.14 8.80
CA CYS A 101 -5.54 1.88 9.21
C CYS A 101 -6.99 2.04 9.71
N ALA A 102 -7.27 3.13 10.44
CA ALA A 102 -8.61 3.45 10.91
C ALA A 102 -9.55 3.84 9.75
N LEU A 103 -9.07 4.65 8.80
CA LEU A 103 -9.80 4.99 7.58
C LEU A 103 -10.13 3.74 6.76
N ALA A 104 -9.15 2.85 6.57
CA ALA A 104 -9.34 1.59 5.86
C ALA A 104 -10.35 0.66 6.56
N THR A 105 -10.34 0.63 7.90
CA THR A 105 -11.33 -0.12 8.68
C THR A 105 -12.74 0.43 8.49
N THR A 106 -12.88 1.75 8.42
CA THR A 106 -14.17 2.43 8.14
C THR A 106 -14.64 2.19 6.70
N ALA A 107 -13.71 2.12 5.75
CA ALA A 107 -14.00 1.86 4.34
C ALA A 107 -14.41 0.40 4.05
N ARG A 108 -14.17 -0.53 4.99
CA ARG A 108 -14.43 -1.96 4.81
C ARG A 108 -15.91 -2.23 4.56
N THR A 109 -16.25 -2.50 3.30
CA THR A 109 -17.53 -3.12 2.94
C THR A 109 -17.53 -4.55 3.45
N ARG A 110 -18.50 -4.90 4.32
CA ARG A 110 -18.75 -6.29 4.67
C ARG A 110 -19.13 -7.03 3.39
N VAL A 111 -18.36 -8.05 3.03
CA VAL A 111 -18.77 -9.02 2.03
C VAL A 111 -19.81 -9.89 2.71
N ALA A 112 -21.05 -9.85 2.23
CA ALA A 112 -22.10 -10.78 2.60
C ALA A 112 -21.77 -12.18 2.07
#